data_AF-A0A969EZJ7-F1
#
_entry.id   AF-A0A969EZJ7-F1
#
_cell.length_a   1.000
_cell.length_b   1.000
_cell.length_c   1.000
_cell.angle_alpha   90.00
_cell.angle_beta   90.00
_cell.angle_gamma   90.00
#
_symmetry.space_group_name_H-M   'P 1'
#
loop_
_entity.id
_entity.type
_entity.pdbx_description
1 polymer ?
#
loop_
_entity_poly.entity_id
_entity_poly.type
_entity_poly.pdbx_seq_one_letter_code
_entity_poly.pdbx_strand_id
1 'polypeptide(L)'
;MTLVLLGCGESVPPPAVTDAPVAVAAPTIADNPLRDAYFGAVHVHTSYSFDAFTNGTISMPADAYAWAKGDPIKGNRAGELLKIVTPLDFYAVSDHAEMMGVFREMGNPDSPMSKHPLAPRITSTDSNVALQAFAEVLRDMSSNKVDPAFTDPAMSKSVWSKIVAAADAAYAPGEFTTFPAFEWSSNPDKRNLHRVVIFGDSKIVPELAFSALDSSDPEQLWNWMDAQRAAGSTLLAIPHKRQCERRPDVLAQRLQRQSAERCTTHGAAHQ
;
A
#
# COMPACT_ATOMS: atom_id res chain seq x y z
N MET A 1 -41.97 -66.88 -23.51
CA MET A 1 -40.60 -66.35 -23.30
C MET A 1 -40.64 -64.91 -23.76
N THR A 2 -40.64 -64.00 -22.80
CA THR A 2 -41.09 -62.60 -22.94
C THR A 2 -40.03 -61.74 -23.62
N LEU A 3 -40.45 -60.99 -24.64
CA LEU A 3 -39.66 -60.02 -25.39
C LEU A 3 -39.64 -58.69 -24.62
N VAL A 4 -38.46 -58.20 -24.25
CA VAL A 4 -38.27 -56.89 -23.60
C VAL A 4 -37.68 -55.91 -24.62
N LEU A 5 -38.44 -54.86 -24.95
CA LEU A 5 -37.97 -53.71 -25.72
C LEU A 5 -37.20 -52.76 -24.80
N LEU A 6 -35.95 -52.43 -25.16
CA LEU A 6 -35.18 -51.33 -24.57
C LEU A 6 -35.42 -50.06 -25.40
N GLY A 7 -36.11 -49.09 -24.79
CA GLY A 7 -36.31 -47.75 -25.37
C GLY A 7 -35.08 -46.86 -25.19
N CYS A 8 -34.78 -46.06 -26.22
CA CYS A 8 -33.78 -45.00 -26.19
C CYS A 8 -34.28 -43.81 -25.36
N GLY A 9 -33.54 -43.41 -24.34
CA GLY A 9 -33.75 -42.15 -23.62
C GLY A 9 -33.02 -41.00 -24.32
N GLU A 10 -33.75 -39.96 -24.68
CA GLU A 10 -33.21 -38.68 -25.15
C GLU A 10 -32.43 -37.99 -24.01
N SER A 11 -31.12 -37.79 -24.22
CA SER A 11 -30.28 -37.02 -23.31
C SER A 11 -30.51 -35.52 -23.53
N VAL A 12 -31.17 -34.86 -22.58
CA VAL A 12 -31.30 -33.39 -22.55
C VAL A 12 -29.92 -32.77 -22.30
N PRO A 13 -29.41 -31.89 -23.18
CA PRO A 13 -28.14 -31.21 -22.92
C PRO A 13 -28.32 -30.20 -21.77
N PRO A 14 -27.30 -30.04 -20.90
CA PRO A 14 -27.38 -29.06 -19.82
C PRO A 14 -27.46 -27.64 -20.38
N PRO A 15 -28.16 -26.71 -19.70
CA PRO A 15 -28.26 -25.33 -20.14
C PRO A 15 -26.87 -24.69 -20.18
N ALA A 16 -26.57 -24.01 -21.28
CA ALA A 16 -25.36 -23.20 -21.40
C ALA A 16 -25.45 -22.03 -20.41
N VAL A 17 -24.66 -22.11 -19.34
CA VAL A 17 -24.48 -21.00 -18.40
C VAL A 17 -23.47 -20.04 -19.03
N THR A 18 -23.97 -19.06 -19.78
CA THR A 18 -23.18 -17.91 -20.22
C THR A 18 -23.26 -16.81 -19.16
N ASP A 19 -22.59 -17.01 -18.02
CA ASP A 19 -22.28 -15.91 -17.11
C ASP A 19 -21.03 -15.19 -17.62
N ALA A 20 -21.19 -14.40 -18.67
CA ALA A 20 -20.22 -13.35 -18.95
C ALA A 20 -20.41 -12.25 -17.88
N PRO A 21 -19.34 -11.82 -17.17
CA PRO A 21 -19.49 -10.77 -16.17
C PRO A 21 -19.99 -9.50 -16.85
N VAL A 22 -21.12 -8.99 -16.37
CA VAL A 22 -21.67 -7.70 -16.81
C VAL A 22 -20.66 -6.63 -16.39
N ALA A 23 -19.93 -6.08 -17.36
CA ALA A 23 -19.05 -4.96 -17.12
C ALA A 23 -19.89 -3.76 -16.65
N VAL A 24 -19.77 -3.40 -15.37
CA VAL A 24 -20.38 -2.19 -14.83
C VAL A 24 -19.70 -1.00 -15.53
N ALA A 25 -20.48 -0.23 -16.30
CA ALA A 25 -19.97 0.97 -16.95
C ALA A 25 -19.47 1.96 -15.89
N ALA A 26 -18.27 2.51 -16.10
CA ALA A 26 -17.74 3.56 -15.23
C ALA A 26 -18.69 4.78 -15.23
N PRO A 27 -18.87 5.46 -14.09
CA PRO A 27 -19.73 6.63 -14.02
C PRO A 27 -19.21 7.73 -14.95
N THR A 28 -20.12 8.39 -15.66
CA THR A 28 -19.78 9.57 -16.47
C THR A 28 -19.51 10.74 -15.53
N ILE A 29 -18.25 11.13 -15.41
CA ILE A 29 -17.84 12.31 -14.64
C ILE A 29 -17.91 13.53 -15.55
N ALA A 30 -18.52 14.62 -15.08
CA ALA A 30 -18.58 15.87 -15.82
C ALA A 30 -17.16 16.44 -16.00
N ASP A 31 -16.90 17.01 -17.19
CA ASP A 31 -15.66 17.75 -17.41
C ASP A 31 -15.54 18.90 -16.41
N ASN A 32 -14.31 19.18 -15.95
CA ASN A 32 -14.00 20.36 -15.15
C ASN A 32 -13.43 21.48 -16.05
N PRO A 33 -14.27 22.33 -16.68
CA PRO A 33 -13.80 23.38 -17.57
C PRO A 33 -13.04 24.50 -16.84
N LEU A 34 -13.28 24.65 -15.53
CA LEU A 34 -12.64 25.68 -14.71
C LEU A 34 -11.25 25.26 -14.23
N ARG A 35 -10.92 23.96 -14.33
CA ARG A 35 -9.64 23.37 -13.88
C ARG A 35 -9.39 23.66 -12.41
N ASP A 36 -10.37 23.35 -11.57
CA ASP A 36 -10.25 23.53 -10.13
C ASP A 36 -8.99 22.83 -9.61
N ALA A 37 -8.36 23.46 -8.62
CA ALA A 37 -7.22 22.88 -7.93
C ALA A 37 -7.73 21.85 -6.91
N TYR A 38 -7.18 20.64 -6.98
CA TYR A 38 -7.48 19.56 -6.03
C TYR A 38 -6.35 19.39 -5.02
N PHE A 39 -6.71 19.14 -3.77
CA PHE A 39 -5.82 19.01 -2.63
C PHE A 39 -5.96 17.64 -1.97
N GLY A 40 -4.83 17.03 -1.65
CA GLY A 40 -4.83 15.68 -1.10
C GLY A 40 -3.46 15.25 -0.60
N ALA A 41 -3.40 14.03 -0.07
CA ALA A 41 -2.17 13.42 0.41
C ALA A 41 -2.03 11.99 -0.12
N VAL A 42 -0.80 11.62 -0.48
CA VAL A 42 -0.49 10.29 -1.03
C VAL A 42 0.54 9.54 -0.20
N HIS A 43 1.13 10.19 0.80
CA HIS A 43 2.10 9.60 1.71
C HIS A 43 1.53 9.62 3.12
N VAL A 44 0.84 8.54 3.49
CA VAL A 44 0.06 8.45 4.73
C VAL A 44 0.21 7.04 5.29
N HIS A 45 0.57 6.97 6.57
CA HIS A 45 0.68 5.71 7.29
C HIS A 45 -0.47 5.55 8.29
N THR A 46 -0.93 4.31 8.43
CA THR A 46 -1.89 3.85 9.41
C THR A 46 -1.22 2.87 10.37
N SER A 47 -1.99 2.31 11.29
CA SER A 47 -1.46 1.29 12.20
C SER A 47 -0.99 0.00 11.50
N TYR A 48 -1.26 -0.21 10.21
CA TYR A 48 -0.64 -1.33 9.47
C TYR A 48 0.82 -1.09 9.11
N SER A 49 1.27 0.17 9.07
CA SER A 49 2.69 0.46 8.98
C SER A 49 3.38 0.29 10.34
N PHE A 50 4.56 -0.33 10.33
CA PHE A 50 5.34 -0.55 11.55
C PHE A 50 5.73 0.76 12.24
N ASP A 51 6.06 1.83 11.49
CA ASP A 51 6.58 3.08 12.04
C ASP A 51 5.49 3.90 12.72
N ALA A 52 4.31 3.97 12.10
CA ALA A 52 3.12 4.57 12.64
C ALA A 52 2.60 3.77 13.86
N PHE A 53 2.56 2.44 13.79
CA PHE A 53 2.15 1.62 14.93
C PHE A 53 3.05 1.85 16.15
N THR A 54 4.37 1.81 15.97
CA THR A 54 5.34 2.03 17.07
C THR A 54 5.24 3.45 17.62
N ASN A 55 4.90 4.45 16.79
CA ASN A 55 4.65 5.82 17.24
C ASN A 55 3.24 6.05 17.84
N GLY A 56 2.46 4.97 18.03
CA GLY A 56 1.19 5.02 18.75
C GLY A 56 -0.04 5.32 17.90
N THR A 57 0.09 5.33 16.56
CA THR A 57 -1.05 5.40 15.65
C THR A 57 -1.94 4.17 15.85
N ILE A 58 -3.22 4.41 16.07
CA ILE A 58 -4.23 3.35 16.21
C ILE A 58 -5.20 3.27 15.02
N SER A 59 -5.25 4.34 14.23
CA SER A 59 -6.16 4.49 13.10
C SER A 59 -5.91 3.40 12.07
N MET A 60 -7.01 2.85 11.53
CA MET A 60 -7.02 1.91 10.42
C MET A 60 -7.17 2.65 9.08
N PRO A 61 -6.96 2.00 7.93
CA PRO A 61 -7.20 2.61 6.62
C PRO A 61 -8.58 3.27 6.49
N ALA A 62 -9.64 2.62 6.96
CA ALA A 62 -10.99 3.19 6.94
C ALA A 62 -11.11 4.48 7.77
N ASP A 63 -10.47 4.55 8.95
CA ASP A 63 -10.43 5.76 9.76
C ASP A 63 -9.68 6.88 9.03
N ALA A 64 -8.56 6.57 8.38
CA ALA A 64 -7.77 7.55 7.65
C ALA A 64 -8.57 8.18 6.49
N TYR A 65 -9.35 7.39 5.76
CA TYR A 65 -10.27 7.90 4.73
C TYR A 65 -11.46 8.67 5.32
N ALA A 66 -12.02 8.25 6.46
CA ALA A 66 -13.08 9.01 7.15
C ALA A 66 -12.57 10.40 7.57
N TRP A 67 -11.36 10.47 8.14
CA TRP A 67 -10.72 11.73 8.49
C TRP A 67 -10.49 12.63 7.28
N ALA A 68 -10.02 12.07 6.16
CA ALA A 68 -9.83 12.84 4.92
C ALA A 68 -11.14 13.42 4.38
N LYS A 69 -12.28 12.76 4.62
CA LYS A 69 -13.62 13.25 4.28
C LYS A 69 -14.23 14.22 5.31
N GLY A 70 -13.53 14.50 6.42
CA GLY A 70 -13.94 15.45 7.44
C GLY A 70 -14.51 14.84 8.72
N ASP A 71 -14.56 13.51 8.85
CA ASP A 71 -15.05 12.87 10.06
C ASP A 71 -14.02 12.95 11.20
N PRO A 72 -14.45 13.11 12.46
CA PRO A 72 -13.55 13.01 13.60
C PRO A 72 -13.16 11.54 13.83
N ILE A 73 -11.86 11.28 13.99
CA ILE A 73 -11.33 9.94 14.30
C ILE A 73 -10.50 9.96 15.57
N LYS A 74 -10.30 8.79 16.18
CA LYS A 74 -9.31 8.65 17.27
C LYS A 74 -7.91 8.55 16.66
N GLY A 75 -7.05 9.51 16.97
CA GLY A 75 -5.71 9.60 16.38
C GLY A 75 -4.65 8.76 17.09
N ASN A 76 -4.82 8.55 18.39
CA ASN A 76 -3.82 7.92 19.23
C ASN A 76 -4.45 7.11 20.36
N ARG A 77 -3.62 6.34 21.08
CA ARG A 77 -4.05 5.54 22.23
C ARG A 77 -4.64 6.37 23.39
N ALA A 78 -4.31 7.66 23.49
CA ALA A 78 -4.89 8.56 24.50
C ALA A 78 -6.36 8.91 24.20
N GLY A 79 -6.84 8.63 22.98
CA GLY A 79 -8.24 8.81 22.59
C GLY A 79 -8.60 10.21 22.11
N GLU A 80 -7.60 11.06 21.86
CA GLU A 80 -7.81 12.40 21.33
C GLU A 80 -8.43 12.32 19.93
N LEU A 81 -9.45 13.15 19.70
CA LEU A 81 -10.11 13.25 18.40
C LEU A 81 -9.28 14.12 17.47
N LEU A 82 -8.90 13.55 16.32
CA LEU A 82 -8.34 14.27 15.19
C LEU A 82 -9.44 14.56 14.19
N LYS A 83 -9.47 15.80 13.69
CA LYS A 83 -10.39 16.23 12.65
C LYS A 83 -9.70 17.22 11.74
N ILE A 84 -9.82 17.03 10.43
CA ILE A 84 -9.33 18.00 9.45
C ILE A 84 -10.29 19.19 9.38
N VAL A 85 -9.77 20.40 9.18
CA VAL A 85 -10.58 21.62 9.06
C VAL A 85 -11.36 21.63 7.74
N THR A 86 -10.72 21.18 6.67
CA THR A 86 -11.27 21.15 5.32
C THR A 86 -11.06 19.74 4.75
N PRO A 87 -12.12 19.03 4.32
CA PRO A 87 -11.97 17.74 3.64
C PRO A 87 -11.04 17.82 2.43
N LEU A 88 -10.39 16.70 2.13
CA LEU A 88 -9.49 16.57 0.98
C LEU A 88 -10.26 16.06 -0.24
N ASP A 89 -9.76 16.38 -1.43
CA ASP A 89 -10.31 15.92 -2.70
C ASP A 89 -9.80 14.52 -3.07
N PHE A 90 -8.58 14.18 -2.61
CA PHE A 90 -8.01 12.86 -2.79
C PHE A 90 -7.12 12.41 -1.63
N TYR A 91 -7.03 11.10 -1.44
CA TYR A 91 -6.22 10.52 -0.37
C TYR A 91 -5.73 9.11 -0.72
N ALA A 92 -4.49 8.78 -0.38
CA ALA A 92 -3.96 7.43 -0.50
C ALA A 92 -3.28 7.02 0.81
N VAL A 93 -3.77 5.93 1.39
CA VAL A 93 -3.07 5.22 2.47
C VAL A 93 -1.94 4.44 1.82
N SER A 94 -0.72 4.65 2.28
CA SER A 94 0.52 4.14 1.70
C SER A 94 1.41 3.52 2.78
N ASP A 95 0.86 2.58 3.54
CA ASP A 95 1.61 1.84 4.56
C ASP A 95 2.85 1.16 3.95
N HIS A 96 3.92 0.96 4.75
CA HIS A 96 5.11 0.23 4.31
C HIS A 96 4.75 -1.17 3.82
N ALA A 97 5.29 -1.55 2.65
CA ALA A 97 5.17 -2.89 2.12
C ALA A 97 5.98 -3.90 2.95
N GLU A 98 7.07 -3.46 3.56
CA GLU A 98 7.91 -4.28 4.43
C GLU A 98 7.17 -4.57 5.74
N MET A 99 7.00 -5.87 6.06
CA MET A 99 6.34 -6.33 7.29
C MET A 99 4.93 -5.73 7.48
N MET A 100 4.23 -5.47 6.37
CA MET A 100 2.91 -4.82 6.36
C MET A 100 1.94 -5.51 7.32
N GLY A 101 1.48 -4.78 8.34
CA GLY A 101 0.54 -5.23 9.36
C GLY A 101 1.10 -6.14 10.45
N VAL A 102 2.34 -6.61 10.36
CA VAL A 102 2.96 -7.54 11.34
C VAL A 102 2.86 -7.01 12.77
N PHE A 103 3.22 -5.75 12.97
CA PHE A 103 3.30 -5.13 14.30
C PHE A 103 1.90 -4.92 14.89
N ARG A 104 0.93 -4.57 14.03
CA ARG A 104 -0.48 -4.48 14.42
C ARG A 104 -1.03 -5.83 14.85
N GLU A 105 -0.71 -6.88 14.10
CA GLU A 105 -1.14 -8.25 14.39
C GLU A 105 -0.52 -8.81 15.67
N MET A 106 0.64 -8.32 16.12
CA MET A 106 1.16 -8.64 17.48
C MET A 106 0.23 -8.17 18.60
N GLY A 107 -0.54 -7.11 18.38
CA GLY A 107 -1.53 -6.59 19.33
C GLY A 107 -2.92 -7.23 19.21
N ASN A 108 -3.12 -8.11 18.23
CA ASN A 108 -4.38 -8.80 18.00
C ASN A 108 -4.35 -10.19 18.66
N PRO A 109 -5.09 -10.43 19.76
CA PRO A 109 -5.02 -11.69 20.50
C PRO A 109 -5.43 -12.93 19.68
N ASP A 110 -6.22 -12.73 18.63
CA ASP A 110 -6.65 -13.81 17.73
C ASP A 110 -5.60 -14.13 16.65
N SER A 111 -4.59 -13.28 16.51
CA SER A 111 -3.52 -13.46 15.54
C SER A 111 -2.44 -14.42 16.03
N PRO A 112 -1.90 -15.32 15.19
CA PRO A 112 -0.70 -16.08 15.54
C PRO A 112 0.47 -15.18 15.94
N MET A 113 0.55 -13.97 15.38
CA MET A 113 1.62 -13.02 15.63
C MET A 113 1.61 -12.47 17.07
N SER A 114 0.47 -12.51 17.78
CA SER A 114 0.41 -12.16 19.21
C SER A 114 1.19 -13.10 20.12
N LYS A 115 1.50 -14.32 19.64
CA LYS A 115 2.26 -15.34 20.36
C LYS A 115 3.77 -15.20 20.15
N HIS A 116 4.19 -14.31 19.25
CA HIS A 116 5.60 -14.10 18.96
C HIS A 116 6.34 -13.54 20.20
N PRO A 117 7.57 -13.98 20.51
CA PRO A 117 8.31 -13.50 21.68
C PRO A 117 8.53 -11.98 21.74
N LEU A 118 8.55 -11.30 20.59
CA LEU A 118 8.63 -9.83 20.53
C LEU A 118 7.30 -9.12 20.78
N ALA A 119 6.15 -9.80 20.67
CA ALA A 119 4.83 -9.17 20.75
C ALA A 119 4.61 -8.36 22.05
N PRO A 120 4.99 -8.85 23.26
CA PRO A 120 4.85 -8.05 24.49
C PRO A 120 5.69 -6.78 24.49
N ARG A 121 6.86 -6.79 23.85
CA ARG A 121 7.74 -5.61 23.77
C ARG A 121 7.24 -4.62 22.73
N ILE A 122 6.85 -5.11 21.54
CA ILE A 122 6.32 -4.27 20.45
C ILE A 122 5.00 -3.60 20.83
N THR A 123 4.13 -4.30 21.56
CA THR A 123 2.82 -3.77 21.98
C THR A 123 2.84 -3.05 23.32
N SER A 124 4.01 -2.96 23.96
CA SER A 124 4.19 -2.33 25.27
C SER A 124 3.60 -0.92 25.32
N THR A 125 3.05 -0.55 26.48
CA THR A 125 2.65 0.84 26.77
C THR A 125 3.83 1.71 27.17
N ASP A 126 4.98 1.11 27.53
CA ASP A 126 6.24 1.81 27.69
C ASP A 126 6.88 2.04 26.30
N SER A 127 6.89 3.31 25.88
CA SER A 127 7.41 3.72 24.58
C SER A 127 8.90 3.41 24.40
N ASN A 128 9.70 3.38 25.47
CA ASN A 128 11.12 3.02 25.36
C ASN A 128 11.28 1.53 25.05
N VAL A 129 10.47 0.67 25.68
CA VAL A 129 10.48 -0.77 25.42
C VAL A 129 10.04 -1.06 23.99
N ALA A 130 8.95 -0.41 23.54
CA ALA A 130 8.45 -0.55 22.17
C ALA A 130 9.46 -0.05 21.13
N LEU A 131 10.07 1.12 21.36
CA LEU A 131 11.09 1.68 20.48
C LEU A 131 12.35 0.81 20.41
N GLN A 132 12.80 0.24 21.52
CA GLN A 132 13.95 -0.66 21.54
C GLN A 132 13.68 -1.96 20.76
N ALA A 133 12.49 -2.55 20.92
CA ALA A 133 12.11 -3.74 20.15
C ALA A 133 11.96 -3.43 18.66
N PHE A 134 11.38 -2.27 18.32
CA PHE A 134 11.32 -1.80 16.94
C PHE A 134 12.71 -1.60 16.32
N ALA A 135 13.62 -0.93 17.05
CA ALA A 135 14.99 -0.70 16.59
C ALA A 135 15.77 -2.01 16.38
N GLU A 136 15.52 -3.03 17.21
CA GLU A 136 16.04 -4.38 17.03
C GLU A 136 15.56 -4.99 15.71
N VAL A 137 14.27 -4.94 15.41
CA VAL A 137 13.72 -5.43 14.14
C VAL A 137 14.28 -4.67 12.93
N LEU A 138 14.38 -3.33 13.00
CA LEU A 138 14.98 -2.53 11.91
C LEU A 138 16.46 -2.84 11.68
N ARG A 139 17.23 -3.07 12.75
CA ARG A 139 18.64 -3.46 12.65
C ARG A 139 18.75 -4.82 11.96
N ASP A 140 17.90 -5.76 12.34
CA ASP A 140 17.91 -7.11 11.77
C ASP A 140 17.47 -7.05 10.29
N MET A 141 16.48 -6.24 9.93
CA MET A 141 16.12 -5.95 8.54
C MET A 141 17.28 -5.38 7.72
N SER A 142 17.95 -4.33 8.23
CA SER A 142 19.11 -3.73 7.53
C SER A 142 20.34 -4.64 7.45
N SER A 143 20.40 -5.69 8.28
CA SER A 143 21.45 -6.71 8.27
C SER A 143 21.05 -7.99 7.54
N ASN A 144 19.91 -8.00 6.84
CA ASN A 144 19.34 -9.15 6.15
C ASN A 144 19.11 -10.38 7.07
N LYS A 145 18.59 -10.13 8.28
CA LYS A 145 18.27 -11.12 9.32
C LYS A 145 16.80 -11.02 9.75
N VAL A 146 15.91 -10.76 8.81
CA VAL A 146 14.46 -10.65 9.10
C VAL A 146 13.93 -11.98 9.62
N ASP A 147 13.12 -11.94 10.67
CA ASP A 147 12.43 -13.13 11.16
C ASP A 147 11.48 -13.66 10.08
N PRO A 148 11.56 -14.94 9.68
CA PRO A 148 10.66 -15.51 8.68
C PRO A 148 9.18 -15.34 8.98
N ALA A 149 8.80 -15.22 10.26
CA ALA A 149 7.42 -14.97 10.68
C ALA A 149 6.90 -13.60 10.21
N PHE A 150 7.78 -12.63 9.94
CA PHE A 150 7.40 -11.28 9.47
C PHE A 150 7.27 -11.19 7.95
N THR A 151 7.64 -12.26 7.23
CA THR A 151 7.60 -12.34 5.77
C THR A 151 6.56 -13.33 5.27
N ASP A 152 5.61 -13.74 6.11
CA ASP A 152 4.52 -14.64 5.71
C ASP A 152 3.65 -13.99 4.62
N PRO A 153 3.67 -14.50 3.37
CA PRO A 153 2.90 -13.91 2.27
C PRO A 153 1.39 -13.91 2.52
N ALA A 154 0.86 -14.86 3.30
CA ALA A 154 -0.57 -14.91 3.61
C ALA A 154 -1.01 -13.70 4.44
N MET A 155 -0.16 -13.27 5.38
CA MET A 155 -0.41 -12.06 6.17
C MET A 155 -0.33 -10.83 5.28
N SER A 156 0.75 -10.65 4.53
CA SER A 156 0.94 -9.49 3.66
C SER A 156 -0.19 -9.36 2.65
N LYS A 157 -0.61 -10.47 2.01
CA LYS A 157 -1.76 -10.51 1.10
C LYS A 157 -3.06 -10.11 1.80
N SER A 158 -3.31 -10.65 3.00
CA SER A 158 -4.50 -10.31 3.78
C SER A 158 -4.57 -8.82 4.13
N VAL A 159 -3.48 -8.26 4.65
CA VAL A 159 -3.41 -6.85 5.03
C VAL A 159 -3.48 -5.94 3.80
N TRP A 160 -2.75 -6.27 2.74
CA TRP A 160 -2.79 -5.52 1.49
C TRP A 160 -4.20 -5.48 0.90
N SER A 161 -4.89 -6.62 0.85
CA SER A 161 -6.28 -6.68 0.35
C SER A 161 -7.24 -5.81 1.17
N LYS A 162 -7.03 -5.67 2.49
CA LYS A 162 -7.82 -4.78 3.35
C LYS A 162 -7.53 -3.30 3.07
N ILE A 163 -6.29 -2.93 2.76
CA ILE A 163 -5.93 -1.56 2.37
C ILE A 163 -6.61 -1.20 1.04
N VAL A 164 -6.50 -2.08 0.03
CA VAL A 164 -7.16 -1.90 -1.27
C VAL A 164 -8.68 -1.78 -1.09
N ALA A 165 -9.29 -2.69 -0.32
CA ALA A 165 -10.73 -2.66 -0.07
C ALA A 165 -11.18 -1.39 0.67
N ALA A 166 -10.38 -0.87 1.59
CA ALA A 166 -10.68 0.39 2.26
C ALA A 166 -10.60 1.59 1.31
N ALA A 167 -9.63 1.61 0.38
CA ALA A 167 -9.56 2.61 -0.67
C ALA A 167 -10.81 2.58 -1.55
N ASP A 168 -11.20 1.40 -2.03
CA ASP A 168 -12.38 1.20 -2.89
C ASP A 168 -13.68 1.59 -2.18
N ALA A 169 -13.84 1.20 -0.92
CA ALA A 169 -15.03 1.53 -0.13
C ALA A 169 -15.15 3.04 0.15
N ALA A 170 -14.02 3.76 0.20
CA ALA A 170 -14.00 5.19 0.42
C ALA A 170 -14.15 6.01 -0.88
N TYR A 171 -13.89 5.41 -2.05
CA TYR A 171 -13.96 6.09 -3.34
C TYR A 171 -15.38 6.58 -3.64
N ALA A 172 -15.51 7.88 -3.94
CA ALA A 172 -16.75 8.50 -4.37
C ALA A 172 -16.49 9.23 -5.70
N PRO A 173 -16.85 8.63 -6.85
CA PRO A 173 -16.57 9.21 -8.16
C PRO A 173 -17.10 10.64 -8.30
N GLY A 174 -16.21 11.59 -8.63
CA GLY A 174 -16.56 13.01 -8.77
C GLY A 174 -16.58 13.82 -7.46
N GLU A 175 -16.44 13.17 -6.30
CA GLU A 175 -16.47 13.83 -4.98
C GLU A 175 -15.18 13.60 -4.17
N PHE A 176 -14.70 12.36 -4.12
CA PHE A 176 -13.50 11.98 -3.36
C PHE A 176 -12.75 10.83 -4.04
N THR A 177 -11.50 11.08 -4.43
CA THR A 177 -10.68 10.09 -5.14
C THR A 177 -9.74 9.37 -4.20
N THR A 178 -9.73 8.05 -4.25
CA THR A 178 -8.79 7.22 -3.51
C THR A 178 -7.94 6.41 -4.47
N PHE A 179 -6.80 5.94 -3.96
CA PHE A 179 -5.89 5.13 -4.73
C PHE A 179 -5.38 3.97 -3.87
N PRO A 180 -5.36 2.73 -4.40
CA PRO A 180 -4.56 1.69 -3.81
C PRO A 180 -3.08 2.11 -3.84
N ALA A 181 -2.43 2.15 -2.68
CA ALA A 181 -1.04 2.59 -2.59
C ALA A 181 -0.29 1.89 -1.45
N PHE A 182 1.03 1.83 -1.59
CA PHE A 182 1.93 1.36 -0.54
C PHE A 182 3.25 2.12 -0.64
N GLU A 183 4.02 2.11 0.46
CA GLU A 183 5.38 2.62 0.46
C GLU A 183 6.39 1.47 0.30
N TRP A 184 7.32 1.63 -0.64
CA TRP A 184 8.54 0.82 -0.74
C TRP A 184 9.69 1.56 -0.07
N SER A 185 10.34 0.93 0.90
CA SER A 185 11.33 1.55 1.77
C SER A 185 12.65 0.79 1.79
N SER A 186 13.63 1.32 1.06
CA SER A 186 14.94 0.72 0.89
C SER A 186 16.04 1.58 1.51
N ASN A 187 16.97 0.94 2.23
CA ASN A 187 18.07 1.63 2.92
C ASN A 187 19.52 1.16 2.61
N PRO A 188 19.85 0.69 1.38
CA PRO A 188 21.19 0.20 1.05
C PRO A 188 22.22 1.31 1.22
N ASP A 189 23.39 0.95 1.74
CA ASP A 189 24.48 1.89 2.02
C ASP A 189 24.06 3.11 2.87
N LYS A 190 23.06 2.92 3.75
CA LYS A 190 22.45 3.97 4.59
C LYS A 190 21.76 5.08 3.79
N ARG A 191 21.41 4.85 2.52
CA ARG A 191 20.63 5.77 1.69
C ARG A 191 19.15 5.50 1.90
N ASN A 192 18.39 6.48 2.38
CA ASN A 192 16.96 6.28 2.64
C ASN A 192 16.16 6.52 1.35
N LEU A 193 15.97 5.47 0.56
CA LEU A 193 15.21 5.48 -0.68
C LEU A 193 13.78 5.05 -0.40
N HIS A 194 12.86 6.01 -0.40
CA HIS A 194 11.44 5.74 -0.17
C HIS A 194 10.61 6.18 -1.37
N ARG A 195 9.63 5.35 -1.74
CA ARG A 195 8.73 5.62 -2.85
C ARG A 195 7.32 5.17 -2.49
N VAL A 196 6.36 6.08 -2.60
CA VAL A 196 4.95 5.71 -2.64
C VAL A 196 4.64 5.18 -4.03
N VAL A 197 4.27 3.90 -4.12
CA VAL A 197 3.69 3.30 -5.32
C VAL A 197 2.18 3.49 -5.25
N ILE A 198 1.61 4.08 -6.29
CA ILE A 198 0.18 4.41 -6.36
C ILE A 198 -0.42 3.85 -7.64
N PHE A 199 -1.52 3.10 -7.50
CA PHE A 199 -2.31 2.58 -8.61
C PHE A 199 -3.46 3.53 -8.94
N GLY A 200 -3.77 3.69 -10.23
CA GLY A 200 -4.85 4.54 -10.70
C GLY A 200 -6.24 4.01 -10.37
N ASP A 201 -6.39 2.69 -10.23
CA ASP A 201 -7.60 2.01 -9.74
C ASP A 201 -7.26 0.63 -9.18
N SER A 202 -8.26 -0.08 -8.65
CA SER A 202 -8.12 -1.42 -8.06
C SER A 202 -8.43 -2.57 -9.03
N LYS A 203 -8.69 -2.31 -10.32
CA LYS A 203 -9.14 -3.35 -11.27
C LYS A 203 -8.07 -4.39 -11.54
N ILE A 204 -6.82 -3.94 -11.63
CA ILE A 204 -5.65 -4.79 -11.85
C ILE A 204 -4.58 -4.36 -10.85
N VAL A 205 -4.60 -4.98 -9.67
CA VAL A 205 -3.63 -4.79 -8.60
C VAL A 205 -3.09 -6.17 -8.19
N PRO A 206 -1.77 -6.33 -8.03
CA PRO A 206 -1.19 -7.60 -7.64
C PRO A 206 -1.62 -8.01 -6.22
N GLU A 207 -1.64 -9.32 -5.96
CA GLU A 207 -2.04 -9.86 -4.65
C GLU A 207 -1.06 -9.51 -3.53
N LEU A 208 0.18 -9.12 -3.87
CA LEU A 208 1.23 -8.71 -2.95
C LEU A 208 1.84 -7.39 -3.43
N ALA A 209 2.06 -6.48 -2.48
CA ALA A 209 2.89 -5.31 -2.69
C ALA A 209 4.36 -5.72 -2.82
N PHE A 210 5.10 -5.07 -3.71
CA PHE A 210 6.55 -5.29 -3.85
C PHE A 210 7.29 -4.51 -2.76
N SER A 211 8.06 -5.20 -1.94
CA SER A 211 8.75 -4.65 -0.79
C SER A 211 10.26 -4.61 -0.98
N ALA A 212 10.97 -3.85 -0.15
CA ALA A 212 12.43 -3.90 -0.09
C ALA A 212 12.98 -5.24 0.45
N LEU A 213 12.11 -6.11 0.98
CA LEU A 213 12.46 -7.49 1.34
C LEU A 213 12.53 -8.40 0.11
N ASP A 214 11.80 -8.07 -0.96
CA ASP A 214 11.92 -8.74 -2.27
C ASP A 214 13.18 -8.24 -3.00
N SER A 215 13.38 -6.92 -3.02
CA SER A 215 14.60 -6.30 -3.48
C SER A 215 14.75 -4.86 -2.99
N SER A 216 15.93 -4.54 -2.46
CA SER A 216 16.32 -3.18 -2.09
C SER A 216 16.80 -2.34 -3.29
N ASP A 217 16.91 -2.92 -4.47
CA ASP A 217 17.34 -2.24 -5.69
C ASP A 217 16.15 -1.51 -6.38
N PRO A 218 16.19 -0.18 -6.54
CA PRO A 218 15.17 0.56 -7.27
C PRO A 218 14.93 0.05 -8.71
N GLU A 219 15.93 -0.51 -9.37
CA GLU A 219 15.76 -1.08 -10.72
C GLU A 219 14.82 -2.29 -10.71
N GLN A 220 14.86 -3.11 -9.66
CA GLN A 220 13.94 -4.23 -9.52
C GLN A 220 12.51 -3.75 -9.23
N LEU A 221 12.34 -2.67 -8.46
CA LEU A 221 11.04 -2.02 -8.32
C LEU A 221 10.52 -1.53 -9.67
N TRP A 222 11.35 -0.89 -10.50
CA TRP A 222 10.94 -0.42 -11.83
C TRP A 222 10.56 -1.58 -12.76
N ASN A 223 11.34 -2.65 -12.79
CA ASN A 223 11.02 -3.86 -13.56
C ASN A 223 9.69 -4.47 -13.11
N TRP A 224 9.46 -4.56 -11.80
CA TRP A 224 8.19 -5.03 -11.25
C TRP A 224 7.03 -4.13 -11.67
N MET A 225 7.19 -2.80 -11.61
CA MET A 225 6.17 -1.84 -12.05
C MET A 225 5.87 -1.96 -13.54
N ASP A 226 6.89 -2.17 -14.38
CA ASP A 226 6.72 -2.36 -15.82
C ASP A 226 5.98 -3.67 -16.13
N ALA A 227 6.19 -4.73 -15.35
CA ALA A 227 5.40 -5.95 -15.44
C ALA A 227 3.92 -5.70 -15.08
N GLN A 228 3.62 -4.89 -14.04
CA GLN A 228 2.24 -4.52 -13.71
C GLN A 228 1.60 -3.69 -14.83
N ARG A 229 2.33 -2.74 -15.43
CA ARG A 229 1.86 -1.97 -16.59
C ARG A 229 1.57 -2.87 -17.80
N ALA A 230 2.44 -3.84 -18.07
CA ALA A 230 2.23 -4.81 -19.15
C ALA A 230 1.00 -5.70 -18.89
N ALA A 231 0.67 -5.96 -17.62
CA ALA A 231 -0.56 -6.66 -17.21
C ALA A 231 -1.82 -5.77 -17.24
N GLY A 232 -1.70 -4.47 -17.51
CA GLY A 232 -2.82 -3.53 -17.68
C GLY A 232 -3.03 -2.55 -16.52
N SER A 233 -2.23 -2.62 -15.45
CA SER A 233 -2.29 -1.66 -14.35
C SER A 233 -1.82 -0.28 -14.79
N THR A 234 -2.47 0.78 -14.29
CA THR A 234 -1.92 2.14 -14.33
C THR A 234 -1.29 2.46 -12.99
N LEU A 235 0.02 2.73 -12.95
CA LEU A 235 0.72 3.03 -11.71
C LEU A 235 1.95 3.93 -11.91
N LEU A 236 2.30 4.66 -10.86
CA LEU A 236 3.53 5.45 -10.76
C LEU A 236 4.16 5.33 -9.37
N ALA A 237 5.39 5.81 -9.23
CA ALA A 237 6.10 5.85 -7.96
C ALA A 237 6.58 7.28 -7.67
N ILE A 238 6.21 7.81 -6.49
CA ILE A 238 6.53 9.16 -6.04
C ILE A 238 7.65 9.07 -5.00
N PRO A 239 8.86 9.57 -5.27
CA PRO A 239 9.89 9.66 -4.24
C PRO A 239 9.51 10.70 -3.19
N HIS A 240 9.70 10.36 -1.93
CA HIS A 240 9.58 11.29 -0.82
C HIS A 240 10.75 11.04 0.14
N LYS A 241 11.26 12.09 0.78
CA LYS A 241 12.60 12.18 1.40
C LYS A 241 13.73 12.46 0.41
N ARG A 242 14.70 13.27 0.87
CA ARG A 242 15.79 13.79 0.04
C ARG A 242 16.85 12.72 -0.18
N GLN A 243 17.03 12.27 -1.42
CA GLN A 243 18.31 11.71 -1.89
C GLN A 243 18.43 11.89 -3.42
N CYS A 244 19.54 12.48 -3.90
CA CYS A 244 19.89 12.51 -5.32
C CYS A 244 20.27 11.09 -5.77
N GLU A 245 19.66 10.61 -6.84
CA GLU A 245 19.97 9.34 -7.50
C GLU A 245 20.80 9.65 -8.75
N ARG A 246 22.03 9.12 -8.84
CA ARG A 246 22.75 9.10 -10.12
C ARG A 246 22.19 7.95 -10.93
N ARG A 247 21.42 8.26 -11.98
CA ARG A 247 21.04 7.29 -12.99
C ARG A 247 22.24 7.07 -13.92
N PRO A 248 22.72 5.83 -14.16
CA PRO A 248 23.39 5.53 -15.40
C PRO A 248 22.35 5.56 -16.53
N ASP A 249 22.57 6.48 -17.46
CA ASP A 249 21.86 6.76 -18.70
C ASP A 249 20.97 5.64 -19.26
N VAL A 250 19.67 5.62 -18.91
CA VAL A 250 18.63 4.93 -19.69
C VAL A 250 17.41 5.84 -19.86
N LEU A 251 17.11 6.07 -21.13
CA LEU A 251 16.07 6.92 -21.69
C LEU A 251 14.66 6.41 -21.32
N ALA A 252 14.09 6.86 -20.20
CA ALA A 252 12.66 6.70 -19.93
C ALA A 252 12.07 7.79 -19.01
N GLN A 253 10.99 8.40 -19.52
CA GLN A 253 9.95 9.20 -18.85
C GLN A 253 10.26 10.66 -18.44
N ARG A 254 9.58 11.58 -19.15
CA ARG A 254 9.74 13.04 -19.14
C ARG A 254 9.09 13.76 -17.94
N LEU A 255 8.64 13.05 -16.91
CA LEU A 255 8.00 13.64 -15.72
C LEU A 255 8.88 13.61 -14.45
N GLN A 256 10.03 12.93 -14.46
CA GLN A 256 10.98 12.92 -13.34
C GLN A 256 12.10 13.99 -13.43
N ARG A 257 12.10 14.86 -14.46
CA ARG A 257 13.23 15.79 -14.72
C ARG A 257 13.43 16.91 -13.69
N GLN A 258 12.39 17.31 -12.95
CA GLN A 258 12.50 18.47 -12.06
C GLN A 258 13.30 18.23 -10.77
N SER A 259 13.51 16.97 -10.36
CA SER A 259 14.35 16.65 -9.20
C SER A 259 15.85 16.59 -9.53
N ALA A 260 16.21 16.33 -10.79
CA ALA A 260 17.61 16.17 -11.20
C ALA A 260 18.33 17.51 -11.48
N GLU A 261 17.63 18.51 -12.01
CA GLU A 261 18.25 19.77 -12.49
C GLU A 261 18.77 20.69 -11.37
N ARG A 262 18.44 20.44 -10.10
CA ARG A 262 19.00 21.20 -8.96
C ARG A 262 20.31 20.65 -8.40
N CYS A 263 20.83 19.53 -8.92
CA CYS A 263 21.99 18.85 -8.34
C CYS A 263 23.34 19.32 -8.95
N THR A 264 23.40 20.43 -9.71
CA THR A 264 24.63 20.91 -10.40
C THR A 264 25.27 22.20 -9.85
N THR A 265 24.78 22.82 -8.77
CA THR A 265 25.31 24.14 -8.34
C THR A 265 25.87 24.26 -6.92
N HIS A 266 26.03 23.19 -6.14
CA HIS A 266 26.63 23.29 -4.79
C HIS A 266 27.81 22.34 -4.61
N GLY A 267 28.86 22.59 -5.39
CA GLY A 267 30.13 21.89 -5.29
C GLY A 267 31.30 22.81 -5.66
N ALA A 268 31.39 23.98 -5.03
CA ALA A 268 32.63 24.77 -4.96
C ALA A 268 32.47 25.89 -3.90
N ALA A 269 33.56 26.15 -3.16
CA ALA A 269 33.77 27.25 -2.21
C ALA A 269 33.24 26.97 -0.77
N HIS A 270 34.00 27.07 0.33
CA HIS A 270 35.37 27.51 0.62
C HIS A 270 35.81 26.86 1.96
N GLN A 271 37.12 26.66 2.09
CA GLN A 271 38.00 26.68 3.29
C GLN A 271 37.53 26.06 4.61
#